data_AF-A0A2V8AB11-F1
#
_entry.id   AF-A0A2V8AB11-F1
#
_cell.length_a   1.000
_cell.length_b   1.000
_cell.length_c   1.000
_cell.angle_alpha   90.00
_cell.angle_beta   90.00
_cell.angle_gamma   90.00
#
_symmetry.space_group_name_H-M   'P 1'
#
loop_
_entity.id
_entity.type
_entity.pdbx_description
1 polymer ?
#
loop_
_entity_poly.entity_id
_entity_poly.type
_entity_poly.pdbx_seq_one_letter_code
_entity_poly.pdbx_strand_id
1 'polypeptide(L)' 'MKSGDRQAAVAAWQEAVRLDPTNYDALYNLGTTIARGGDLNTARPYLEQFLRTAPPAFYAKDLREIENILRHD' A
#
# COMPACT_ATOMS: atom_id res chain seq x y z
N MET A 1 15.42 -0.12 -8.15
CA MET A 1 15.41 -0.22 -6.68
C MET A 1 16.37 -1.32 -6.30
N LYS A 2 17.46 -1.01 -5.59
CA LYS A 2 18.26 -2.08 -4.98
C LYS A 2 17.44 -2.64 -3.82
N SER A 3 17.56 -3.93 -3.54
CA SER A 3 16.73 -4.62 -2.53
C SER A 3 16.80 -3.95 -1.14
N GLY A 4 17.92 -3.31 -0.80
CA GLY A 4 18.09 -2.55 0.44
C GLY A 4 17.24 -1.27 0.53
N ASP A 5 17.04 -0.55 -0.58
CA ASP A 5 16.22 0.67 -0.60
C ASP A 5 14.73 0.35 -0.38
N ARG A 6 14.29 -0.82 -0.87
CA ARG A 6 12.91 -1.29 -0.72
C ARG A 6 12.59 -1.64 0.74
N GLN A 7 13.50 -2.32 1.43
CA GLN A 7 13.30 -2.70 2.83
C GLN A 7 13.26 -1.48 3.74
N ALA A 8 14.15 -0.51 3.52
CA ALA A 8 14.14 0.76 4.26
C ALA A 8 12.84 1.54 4.03
N ALA A 9 12.35 1.59 2.78
CA ALA A 9 11.08 2.23 2.47
C ALA A 9 9.90 1.55 3.18
N VAL A 10 9.83 0.21 3.14
CA VAL A 10 8.78 -0.56 3.84
C VAL A 10 8.77 -0.25 5.34
N ALA A 11 9.94 -0.24 5.99
CA ALA A 11 10.02 0.07 7.42
C ALA A 11 9.53 1.50 7.74
N ALA A 12 9.92 2.48 6.91
CA ALA A 12 9.46 3.86 7.07
C ALA A 12 7.93 3.98 6.90
N TRP A 13 7.36 3.31 5.91
CA TRP A 13 5.91 3.33 5.68
C TRP A 13 5.14 2.57 6.75
N GLN A 14 5.67 1.46 7.28
CA GLN A 14 5.07 0.76 8.42
C GLN A 14 4.97 1.66 9.65
N GLU A 15 6.03 2.42 9.94
CA GLU A 15 6.00 3.37 11.04
C GLU A 15 5.00 4.51 10.78
N ALA A 16 4.92 5.02 9.56
CA ALA A 16 3.94 6.03 9.18
C ALA A 16 2.50 5.52 9.37
N VAL A 17 2.19 4.29 8.96
CA VAL A 17 0.87 3.65 9.17
C VAL A 17 0.61 3.40 10.66
N ARG A 18 1.63 3.07 11.44
CA ARG A 18 1.51 2.89 12.90
C ARG A 18 1.17 4.19 13.62
N LEU A 19 1.79 5.30 13.19
CA LEU A 19 1.57 6.63 13.75
C LEU A 19 0.24 7.24 13.30
N ASP A 20 -0.11 7.06 12.02
CA ASP A 20 -1.36 7.51 11.43
C ASP A 20 -1.96 6.39 10.55
N PRO A 21 -2.90 5.61 11.09
CA PRO A 21 -3.60 4.57 10.34
C PRO A 21 -4.46 5.09 9.18
N THR A 22 -4.65 6.40 9.07
CA THR A 22 -5.39 7.06 7.98
C THR A 22 -4.49 7.77 6.99
N ASN A 23 -3.18 7.60 7.11
CA ASN A 23 -2.23 8.09 6.12
C ASN A 23 -2.34 7.24 4.84
N TYR A 24 -3.22 7.68 3.93
CA TYR A 24 -3.55 6.96 2.70
C TYR A 24 -2.33 6.83 1.79
N ASP A 25 -1.47 7.84 1.72
CA ASP A 25 -0.22 7.76 0.95
C ASP A 25 0.70 6.66 1.50
N ALA A 26 0.82 6.54 2.83
CA ALA A 26 1.59 5.48 3.45
C ALA A 26 0.97 4.10 3.23
N LEU A 27 -0.36 3.97 3.34
CA LEU A 27 -1.08 2.71 3.06
C LEU A 27 -0.89 2.26 1.60
N TYR A 28 -1.03 3.18 0.64
CA TYR A 28 -0.81 2.91 -0.78
C TYR A 28 0.65 2.54 -1.07
N ASN A 29 1.61 3.33 -0.60
CA ASN A 29 3.03 3.09 -0.86
C ASN A 29 3.51 1.80 -0.19
N LEU A 30 3.07 1.50 1.03
CA LEU A 30 3.40 0.27 1.73
C LEU A 30 2.86 -0.95 0.98
N GLY A 31 1.54 -0.96 0.74
CA GLY A 31 0.87 -2.09 0.09
C GLY A 31 1.41 -2.36 -1.31
N THR A 32 1.55 -1.32 -2.15
CA THR A 32 2.07 -1.51 -3.51
C THR A 32 3.55 -1.90 -3.54
N THR A 33 4.38 -1.39 -2.62
CA THR A 33 5.80 -1.76 -2.53
C THR A 33 5.99 -3.22 -2.14
N ILE A 34 5.20 -3.69 -1.17
CA ILE A 34 5.20 -5.09 -0.72
C ILE A 34 4.64 -6.01 -1.83
N ALA A 35 3.52 -5.63 -2.47
CA ALA A 35 2.91 -6.41 -3.56
C ALA A 35 3.87 -6.55 -4.75
N ARG A 36 4.53 -5.46 -5.17
CA ARG A 36 5.59 -5.49 -6.20
C ARG A 36 6.84 -6.27 -5.77
N GLY A 37 6.94 -6.64 -4.49
CA GLY A 37 7.96 -7.52 -3.92
C GLY A 37 7.61 -9.00 -3.98
N GLY A 38 6.39 -9.34 -4.45
CA GLY A 38 5.89 -10.71 -4.54
C GLY A 38 5.20 -11.20 -3.27
N ASP A 39 5.06 -10.37 -2.24
CA ASP A 39 4.39 -10.73 -0.99
C ASP A 39 2.98 -10.10 -0.91
N LEU A 40 2.08 -10.56 -1.78
CA LEU A 40 0.72 -10.03 -1.81
C LEU A 40 -0.06 -10.33 -0.52
N ASN A 41 0.27 -11.42 0.18
CA ASN A 41 -0.30 -11.77 1.47
C ASN A 41 -0.05 -10.68 2.53
N THR A 42 1.19 -10.19 2.64
CA THR A 42 1.52 -9.11 3.57
C THR A 42 0.97 -7.75 3.09
N ALA A 43 0.88 -7.52 1.78
CA ALA A 43 0.36 -6.26 1.22
C ALA A 43 -1.16 -6.09 1.39
N ARG A 44 -1.92 -7.19 1.26
CA ARG A 44 -3.38 -7.23 1.23
C ARG A 44 -4.08 -6.39 2.32
N PRO A 45 -3.77 -6.50 3.62
CA PRO A 45 -4.47 -5.73 4.65
C PRO A 45 -4.33 -4.21 4.46
N TYR A 46 -3.16 -3.73 4.02
CA TYR A 46 -2.93 -2.30 3.78
C TYR A 46 -3.69 -1.79 2.55
N LEU A 47 -3.70 -2.60 1.49
CA LEU A 47 -4.41 -2.33 0.25
C LEU A 47 -5.94 -2.32 0.45
N GLU A 48 -6.48 -3.29 1.19
CA GLU A 48 -7.90 -3.36 1.53
C GLU A 48 -8.33 -2.22 2.44
N GLN A 49 -7.48 -1.80 3.38
CA GLN A 49 -7.74 -0.62 4.20
C GLN A 49 -7.81 0.63 3.32
N PHE A 50 -6.85 0.85 2.44
CA PHE A 50 -6.86 1.97 1.50
C PHE A 50 -8.14 1.99 0.65
N LEU A 51 -8.52 0.86 0.04
CA LEU A 51 -9.75 0.76 -0.75
C LEU A 51 -11.01 1.14 0.03
N ARG A 52 -11.07 0.76 1.30
CA ARG A 52 -12.25 0.98 2.14
C ARG A 52 -12.38 2.43 2.62
N THR A 53 -11.26 3.12 2.85
CA THR A 53 -11.26 4.39 3.59
C THR A 53 -10.74 5.59 2.80
N ALA A 54 -9.94 5.38 1.75
CA ALA A 54 -9.39 6.48 0.96
C ALA A 54 -10.51 7.23 0.22
N PRO A 55 -10.61 8.56 0.34
CA PRO A 55 -11.64 9.32 -0.35
C PRO A 55 -11.47 9.26 -1.88
N PRO A 56 -12.47 8.78 -2.64
CA PRO A 56 -12.33 8.60 -4.10
C PRO A 56 -12.02 9.89 -4.87
N ALA A 57 -12.45 11.04 -4.35
CA ALA A 57 -12.19 12.34 -4.97
C ALA A 57 -10.69 12.65 -5.15
N PHE A 58 -9.84 12.11 -4.29
CA PHE A 58 -8.39 12.34 -4.32
C PHE A 58 -7.61 11.14 -4.86
N TYR A 59 -8.12 9.91 -4.67
CA TYR A 59 -7.39 8.67 -4.92
C TYR A 59 -8.00 7.79 -6.04
N ALA A 60 -8.85 8.34 -6.91
CA ALA A 60 -9.56 7.56 -7.95
C ALA A 60 -8.66 6.72 -8.88
N LYS A 61 -7.41 7.12 -9.10
CA LYS A 61 -6.46 6.32 -9.90
C LYS A 61 -5.88 5.19 -9.07
N ASP A 62 -5.46 5.49 -7.84
CA ASP A 62 -4.84 4.55 -6.92
C ASP A 62 -5.82 3.45 -6.49
N LEU A 63 -7.08 3.82 -6.24
CA LEU A 63 -8.16 2.87 -5.96
C LEU A 63 -8.30 1.84 -7.08
N ARG A 64 -8.34 2.29 -8.34
CA ARG A 64 -8.43 1.38 -9.51
C ARG A 64 -7.18 0.53 -9.68
N GLU A 65 -5.99 1.06 -9.39
CA GLU A 65 -4.77 0.26 -9.42
C GLU A 65 -4.82 -0.86 -8.38
N ILE A 66 -5.23 -0.54 -7.16
CA ILE A 66 -5.31 -1.51 -6.07
C ILE A 66 -6.38 -2.58 -6.35
N GLU A 67 -7.54 -2.19 -6.87
CA GLU A 67 -8.57 -3.14 -7.32
C GLU A 67 -8.00 -4.15 -8.35
N ASN A 68 -7.15 -3.69 -9.27
CA ASN A 68 -6.50 -4.58 -10.22
C ASN A 68 -5.48 -5.49 -9.55
N ILE A 69 -4.65 -4.96 -8.65
CA ILE A 69 -3.66 -5.77 -7.91
C ILE A 69 -4.35 -6.90 -7.16
N LEU A 70 -5.44 -6.61 -6.43
CA LEU A 70 -6.14 -7.60 -5.59
C LEU A 70 -7.00 -8.59 -6.39
N ARG A 71 -7.41 -8.24 -7.61
CA ARG A 71 -8.18 -9.10 -8.52
C ARG A 71 -7.32 -10.15 -9.24
N HIS A 72 -6.01 -9.95 -9.26
CA HIS A 72 -5.05 -10.81 -9.96
C HIS A 72 -4.23 -11.73 -9.03
N ASP A 73 -4.66 -11.90 -7.77
CA ASP A 73 -4.16 -12.92 -6.81
C ASP A 73 -5.01 -14.20 -6.90
#